data_AF-A0A383ER81-F1
#
_entry.id   AF-A0A383ER81-F1
#
_cell.length_a   1.000
_cell.length_b   1.000
_cell.length_c   1.000
_cell.angle_alpha   90.00
_cell.angle_beta   90.00
_cell.angle_gamma   90.00
#
_symmetry.space_group_name_H-M   'P 1'
#
loop_
_entity.id
_entity.type
_entity.pdbx_description
1 polymer ?
#
loop_
_entity_poly.entity_id
_entity_poly.type
_entity_poly.pdbx_seq_one_letter_code
_entity_poly.pdbx_strand_id
1 'polypeptide(L)'
;MRRPISVMSVDKENGSFDLLYKIVGEGTRQLAECKIGDMLSVIGPIGNGFRVTDKKNPLLIGGGVGMPPIIAIAQQIKNNNNYNPFVILGSEV
;
A
#
# COMPACT_ATOMS: atom_id res chain seq x y z
N MET A 1 -10.53 -3.05 -18.49
CA MET A 1 -10.21 -1.69 -18.00
C MET A 1 -9.15 -1.81 -16.91
N ARG A 2 -8.08 -0.99 -16.95
CA ARG A 2 -7.03 -0.96 -15.91
C ARG A 2 -7.59 -0.30 -14.64
N ARG A 3 -7.15 -0.73 -13.46
CA ARG A 3 -7.58 -0.19 -12.16
C ARG A 3 -6.35 0.19 -11.34
N PRO A 4 -6.20 1.44 -10.90
CA PRO A 4 -5.09 1.81 -10.02
C PRO A 4 -5.34 1.24 -8.61
N ILE A 5 -4.33 0.58 -8.04
CA ILE A 5 -4.34 0.06 -6.68
C ILE A 5 -3.01 0.43 -6.03
N SER A 6 -3.08 1.01 -4.84
CA SER A 6 -1.89 1.40 -4.08
C SER A 6 -1.13 0.17 -3.58
N VAL A 7 0.19 0.20 -3.70
CA VAL A 7 1.08 -0.79 -3.09
C VAL A 7 1.09 -0.59 -1.58
N MET A 8 0.90 -1.68 -0.83
CA MET A 8 0.92 -1.67 0.64
C MET A 8 2.33 -1.95 1.19
N SER A 9 3.05 -2.88 0.57
CA SER A 9 4.37 -3.33 0.99
C SER A 9 5.16 -3.83 -0.22
N VAL A 10 6.48 -3.91 -0.10
CA VAL A 10 7.36 -4.51 -1.10
C VAL A 10 8.40 -5.38 -0.39
N ASP A 11 8.47 -6.65 -0.78
CA ASP A 11 9.54 -7.56 -0.39
C ASP A 11 10.51 -7.68 -1.56
N LYS A 12 11.66 -7.01 -1.42
CA LYS A 12 12.69 -6.99 -2.46
C LYS A 12 13.46 -8.30 -2.54
N GLU A 13 13.54 -9.06 -1.46
CA GLU A 13 14.29 -10.31 -1.41
C GLU A 13 13.53 -11.40 -2.18
N ASN A 14 12.22 -11.46 -1.97
CA ASN A 14 11.35 -12.43 -2.64
C ASN A 14 10.74 -11.91 -3.96
N GLY A 15 10.99 -10.65 -4.32
CA GLY A 15 10.48 -10.04 -5.56
C GLY A 15 8.96 -9.90 -5.58
N SER A 16 8.32 -9.71 -4.42
CA SER A 16 6.87 -9.62 -4.26
C SER A 16 6.43 -8.27 -3.70
N PHE A 17 5.14 -7.97 -3.82
CA PHE A 17 4.53 -6.79 -3.25
C PHE A 17 3.09 -7.10 -2.87
N ASP A 18 2.60 -6.46 -1.80
CA ASP A 18 1.23 -6.66 -1.35
C ASP A 18 0.34 -5.51 -1.83
N LEU A 19 -0.88 -5.88 -2.22
CA LEU A 19 -1.97 -4.95 -2.51
C LEU A 19 -3.08 -5.16 -1.49
N LEU A 20 -3.64 -4.07 -0.98
CA LEU A 20 -4.85 -4.10 -0.16
C LEU A 20 -5.94 -3.26 -0.85
N TYR A 21 -7.09 -3.87 -1.09
CA TYR A 21 -8.20 -3.27 -1.83
C TYR A 21 -9.55 -3.72 -1.27
N LYS A 22 -10.61 -2.95 -1.55
CA LYS A 22 -12.00 -3.29 -1.21
C LYS A 22 -12.74 -3.79 -2.45
N ILE A 23 -13.55 -4.84 -2.28
CA ILE A 23 -14.47 -5.31 -3.32
C ILE A 23 -15.62 -4.32 -3.41
N VAL A 24 -15.67 -3.55 -4.50
CA VAL A 24 -16.67 -2.50 -4.74
C VAL A 24 -17.31 -2.58 -6.12
N GLY A 25 -16.86 -3.50 -6.97
CA GLY A 25 -17.40 -3.68 -8.31
C GLY A 25 -16.86 -4.94 -8.98
N GLU A 26 -17.29 -5.17 -10.22
CA GLU A 26 -17.05 -6.44 -10.91
C GLU A 26 -15.57 -6.79 -11.04
N GLY A 27 -14.71 -5.81 -11.35
CA GLY A 27 -13.28 -6.12 -11.51
C GLY A 27 -12.54 -6.41 -10.20
N THR A 28 -12.96 -5.83 -9.07
CA THR A 28 -12.38 -6.18 -7.77
C THR A 28 -12.95 -7.49 -7.23
N ARG A 29 -14.16 -7.88 -7.66
CA ARG A 29 -14.71 -9.21 -7.42
C ARG A 29 -13.91 -10.28 -8.18
N GLN A 30 -13.67 -10.09 -9.48
CA GLN A 30 -12.83 -10.99 -10.28
C GLN A 30 -11.41 -11.13 -9.71
N LEU A 31 -10.82 -10.01 -9.26
CA LEU A 31 -9.50 -10.05 -8.63
C LEU A 31 -9.48 -10.84 -7.31
N ALA A 32 -10.59 -10.82 -6.56
CA ALA A 32 -10.72 -11.57 -5.30
C ALA A 32 -10.92 -13.07 -5.51
N GLU A 33 -11.30 -13.50 -6.72
CA GLU A 33 -11.48 -14.91 -7.09
C GLU A 33 -10.19 -15.55 -7.64
N CYS A 34 -9.15 -14.75 -7.91
CA CYS A 34 -7.85 -15.24 -8.36
C CYS A 34 -7.18 -16.15 -7.32
N LYS A 35 -6.48 -17.16 -7.82
CA LYS A 35 -5.79 -18.18 -7.01
C LYS A 35 -4.28 -18.11 -7.23
N ILE A 36 -3.55 -18.74 -6.32
CA ILE A 36 -2.10 -18.92 -6.46
C ILE A 36 -1.82 -19.64 -7.79
N GLY A 37 -0.91 -19.06 -8.58
CA GLY A 37 -0.56 -19.55 -9.91
C GLY A 37 -1.29 -18.83 -11.06
N ASP A 38 -2.35 -18.07 -10.78
CA ASP A 38 -3.01 -17.25 -11.81
C ASP A 38 -2.11 -16.09 -12.23
N MET A 39 -2.16 -15.78 -13.54
CA MET A 39 -1.38 -14.69 -14.12
C MET A 39 -2.23 -13.42 -14.23
N LEU A 40 -1.72 -12.32 -13.68
CA LEU A 40 -2.35 -11.00 -13.74
C LEU A 40 -1.52 -10.04 -14.58
N SER A 41 -2.18 -9.25 -15.44
CA SER A 41 -1.50 -8.18 -16.16
C SER A 41 -1.35 -6.94 -15.28
N VAL A 42 -0.11 -6.62 -14.91
CA VAL A 42 0.25 -5.46 -14.07
C VAL A 42 1.06 -4.46 -14.88
N ILE A 43 0.85 -3.16 -14.63
CA ILE A 43 1.73 -2.08 -15.11
C ILE A 43 2.14 -1.27 -13.89
N GLY A 44 3.44 -1.09 -13.69
CA GLY A 44 3.97 -0.27 -12.60
C GLY A 44 5.48 -0.33 -12.46
N PRO A 45 6.06 0.44 -11.53
CA PRO A 45 5.36 1.41 -10.65
C PRO A 45 4.86 2.65 -11.42
N ILE A 46 3.76 3.27 -10.95
CA ILE A 46 3.16 4.47 -11.55
C ILE A 46 2.93 5.53 -10.47
N GLY A 47 3.12 6.80 -10.83
CA GLY A 47 2.89 7.95 -9.96
C GLY A 47 4.15 8.41 -9.23
N ASN A 48 4.02 9.50 -8.48
CA ASN A 48 5.08 10.02 -7.63
C ASN A 48 4.84 9.52 -6.21
N GLY A 49 5.82 8.82 -5.63
CA GLY A 49 5.76 8.39 -4.24
C GLY A 49 5.74 9.57 -3.26
N PHE A 50 5.53 9.27 -1.98
CA PHE A 50 5.52 10.30 -0.94
C PHE A 50 6.93 10.83 -0.70
N ARG A 51 7.04 12.15 -0.57
CA ARG A 51 8.24 12.79 -0.05
C ARG A 51 8.21 12.68 1.47
N VAL A 52 9.09 11.85 2.02
CA VAL A 52 9.26 11.75 3.47
C VAL A 52 9.78 13.08 4.01
N THR A 53 9.20 13.54 5.10
CA THR A 53 9.65 14.74 5.83
C THR A 53 11.03 14.51 6.47
N ASP A 54 11.76 15.57 6.77
CA ASP A 54 12.98 15.54 7.59
C ASP A 54 12.69 15.62 9.10
N LYS A 55 11.42 15.77 9.48
CA LYS A 55 11.00 15.90 10.88
C LYS A 55 11.03 14.54 11.59
N LYS A 56 11.51 14.58 12.83
CA LYS A 56 11.63 13.39 13.69
C LYS A 56 10.29 12.70 13.97
N ASN A 57 9.20 13.44 14.19
CA ASN A 57 7.91 12.88 14.60
C ASN A 57 6.83 13.09 13.51
N PRO A 58 6.83 12.32 12.41
CA PRO A 58 5.77 12.42 11.41
C PRO A 58 4.47 11.80 11.91
N LEU A 59 3.35 12.46 11.61
CA LEU A 59 2.00 11.93 11.80
C LEU A 59 1.52 11.29 10.49
N LEU A 60 1.19 10.01 10.54
CA LEU A 60 0.69 9.24 9.40
C LEU A 60 -0.76 8.85 9.65
N ILE A 61 -1.67 9.22 8.76
CA ILE A 61 -3.12 8.95 8.91
C ILE A 61 -3.63 8.23 7.67
N GLY A 62 -4.24 7.05 7.87
CA GLY A 62 -4.82 6.25 6.80
C GLY A 62 -6.24 5.80 7.12
N GLY A 63 -7.12 5.85 6.13
CA GLY A 63 -8.54 5.49 6.24
C GLY A 63 -8.96 4.46 5.18
N GLY A 64 -9.53 3.31 5.56
CA GLY A 64 -10.05 2.31 4.62
C GLY A 64 -9.04 1.90 3.52
N VAL A 65 -9.42 1.98 2.25
CA VAL A 65 -8.52 1.73 1.10
C VAL A 65 -7.43 2.79 0.91
N GLY A 66 -7.41 3.84 1.74
CA GLY A 66 -6.32 4.81 1.86
C GLY A 66 -5.23 4.39 2.86
N MET A 67 -5.43 3.32 3.64
CA MET A 67 -4.38 2.77 4.51
C MET A 67 -3.15 2.17 3.77
N PRO A 68 -3.28 1.45 2.64
CA PRO A 68 -2.13 0.81 1.97
C PRO A 68 -0.94 1.75 1.71
N PRO A 69 -1.11 2.94 1.08
CA PRO A 69 0.01 3.83 0.84
C PRO A 69 0.63 4.39 2.13
N ILE A 70 -0.16 4.50 3.21
CA ILE A 70 0.33 4.98 4.50
C ILE A 70 1.19 3.93 5.20
N ILE A 71 0.79 2.66 5.12
CA ILE A 71 1.58 1.52 5.58
C ILE A 71 2.91 1.45 4.81
N ALA A 72 2.88 1.64 3.50
CA ALA A 72 4.08 1.63 2.67
C ALA A 72 5.12 2.67 3.12
N ILE A 73 4.69 3.92 3.39
CA ILE A 73 5.59 4.97 3.91
C ILE A 73 6.09 4.59 5.31
N ALA A 74 5.20 4.12 6.19
CA ALA A 74 5.57 3.74 7.55
C ALA A 74 6.67 2.65 7.53
N GLN A 75 6.55 1.65 6.65
CA GLN A 75 7.58 0.62 6.45
C GLN A 75 8.89 1.20 5.92
N GLN A 76 8.83 2.15 4.97
CA GLN A 76 10.02 2.80 4.41
C GLN A 76 10.86 3.52 5.49
N ILE A 77 10.21 4.14 6.48
CA ILE A 77 10.89 4.93 7.52
C ILE A 77 11.15 4.15 8.81
N LYS A 78 10.55 2.97 8.98
CA LYS A 78 10.56 2.18 10.22
C LYS A 78 11.97 1.90 10.76
N ASN A 79 12.92 1.59 9.88
CA ASN A 79 14.28 1.19 10.27
C ASN A 79 15.26 2.37 10.37
N ASN A 80 14.78 3.61 10.24
CA ASN A 80 15.61 4.80 10.32
C ASN A 80 15.39 5.51 11.67
N ASN A 81 16.42 5.46 12.51
CA ASN A 81 16.41 6.02 13.88
C ASN A 81 16.17 7.54 13.94
N ASN A 82 16.23 8.25 12.81
CA ASN A 82 15.87 9.67 12.74
C ASN A 82 14.36 9.90 12.83
N TYR A 83 13.53 8.85 12.67
CA TYR A 83 12.09 8.93 12.71
C TYR A 83 11.50 8.23 13.94
N ASN A 84 10.43 8.82 14.46
CA ASN A 84 9.56 8.31 15.51
C ASN A 84 8.11 8.58 15.08
N PRO A 85 7.60 7.82 14.09
CA PRO A 85 6.28 8.06 13.50
C PRO A 85 5.15 7.75 14.48
N PHE A 86 4.11 8.59 14.47
CA PHE A 86 2.81 8.24 15.07
C PHE A 86 1.84 7.90 13.95
N VAL A 87 1.29 6.68 13.99
CA VAL A 87 0.44 6.15 12.91
C VAL A 87 -0.97 5.94 13.43
N ILE A 88 -1.95 6.54 12.76
CA ILE A 88 -3.37 6.37 13.01
C ILE A 88 -3.98 5.71 11.79
N LEU A 89 -4.52 4.50 11.97
CA LEU A 89 -5.26 3.79 10.92
C LEU A 89 -6.69 3.57 11.40
N GLY A 90 -7.65 3.89 10.54
CA GLY A 90 -9.07 3.65 10.79
C GLY A 90 -9.74 3.07 9.56
N SER A 91 -10.72 2.20 9.75
CA SER A 91 -11.60 1.77 8.66
C SER A 91 -12.99 1.57 9.24
N GLU A 92 -13.99 1.98 8.48
CA GLU A 92 -15.36 1.50 8.69
C GLU A 92 -15.40 0.00 8.32
N VAL A 93 -16.16 -0.78 9.10
CA VAL A 93 -16.46 -2.18 8.83
C VAL A 93 -17.56 -2.24 7.77
#